data_AF-A0A3B8MZP4-F1
#
_entry.id   AF-A0A3B8MZP4-F1
#
_cell.length_a   1.000
_cell.length_b   1.000
_cell.length_c   1.000
_cell.angle_alpha   90.00
_cell.angle_beta   90.00
_cell.angle_gamma   90.00
#
_symmetry.space_group_name_H-M   'P 1'
#
loop_
_entity.id
_entity.type
_entity.pdbx_description
1 polymer ?
#
loop_
_entity_poly.entity_id
_entity_poly.type
_entity_poly.pdbx_seq_one_letter_code
_entity_poly.pdbx_strand_id
1 'polypeptide(L)'
;MDQALITLLIAVVLALALGFTIGYLLKSRNQIAAGGENALSLRAQLDLVQQQYNDLRGSHETENKVLQALAPVSQRLSDMQRTVQELEKQRHEQHGQISQQLRAAVDSDELLRGTTEQLASALRSNNVRGVWGEVQLRRVVEAAGLIERVDFDVQSQISSDAGVGKPDMVVHLPGGKNIAVDAKVPFNAYLEASQIPFTATGEEAARRETLLKKHVSAVRAHIDALGKKS
;
A
#
# COMPACT_ATOMS: atom_id res chain seq x y z
N MET A 1 -49.12 -76.79 105.80
CA MET A 1 -48.55 -75.89 104.79
C MET A 1 -48.75 -76.58 103.45
N ASP A 2 -49.72 -76.10 102.66
CA ASP A 2 -50.41 -76.88 101.63
C ASP A 2 -49.60 -77.07 100.32
N GLN A 3 -49.56 -78.31 99.81
CA GLN A 3 -48.92 -78.69 98.55
C GLN A 3 -49.48 -77.98 97.30
N ALA A 4 -50.70 -77.44 97.37
CA ALA A 4 -51.34 -76.74 96.27
C ALA A 4 -50.70 -75.38 95.92
N LEU A 5 -50.04 -74.73 96.88
CA LEU A 5 -49.37 -73.44 96.64
C LEU A 5 -48.04 -73.59 95.88
N ILE A 6 -47.35 -74.72 96.04
CA ILE A 6 -46.04 -74.96 95.41
C ILE A 6 -46.19 -75.30 93.93
N THR A 7 -47.20 -76.11 93.56
CA THR A 7 -47.44 -76.49 92.16
C THR A 7 -47.87 -75.31 91.28
N LEU A 8 -48.66 -74.38 91.83
CA LEU A 8 -49.07 -73.16 91.13
C LEU A 8 -47.88 -72.23 90.86
N LEU A 9 -46.94 -72.13 91.80
CA LEU A 9 -45.76 -71.26 91.68
C LEU A 9 -44.78 -71.79 90.61
N ILE A 10 -44.59 -73.11 90.52
CA ILE A 10 -43.74 -73.74 89.49
C ILE A 10 -44.33 -73.54 88.08
N ALA A 11 -45.66 -73.66 87.93
CA ALA A 11 -46.33 -73.49 86.63
C ALA A 11 -46.16 -72.05 86.08
N VAL A 12 -46.25 -71.04 86.94
CA VAL A 12 -46.06 -69.63 86.55
C VAL A 12 -44.62 -69.35 86.10
N VAL A 13 -43.64 -69.91 86.82
CA VAL A 13 -42.21 -69.72 86.47
C VAL A 13 -41.89 -70.38 85.12
N LEU A 14 -42.42 -71.57 84.85
CA LEU A 14 -42.22 -72.25 83.57
C LEU A 14 -42.87 -71.49 82.39
N ALA A 15 -44.07 -70.95 82.60
CA ALA A 15 -44.75 -70.14 81.58
C ALA A 15 -43.99 -68.85 81.25
N LEU A 16 -43.41 -68.18 82.26
CA LEU A 16 -42.58 -66.99 82.06
C LEU A 16 -41.25 -67.32 81.36
N ALA A 17 -40.63 -68.45 81.66
CA ALA A 17 -39.39 -68.89 81.00
C ALA A 17 -39.62 -69.24 79.51
N LEU A 18 -40.73 -69.90 79.19
CA LEU A 18 -41.15 -70.19 77.81
C LEU A 18 -41.50 -68.90 77.05
N GLY A 19 -42.21 -67.96 77.68
CA GLY A 19 -42.49 -66.66 77.09
C GLY A 19 -41.22 -65.86 76.77
N PHE A 20 -40.24 -65.87 77.68
CA PHE A 20 -38.98 -65.15 77.50
C PHE A 20 -38.11 -65.75 76.39
N THR A 21 -38.01 -67.08 76.34
CA THR A 21 -37.19 -67.77 75.32
C THR A 21 -37.76 -67.59 73.92
N ILE A 22 -39.08 -67.67 73.75
CA ILE A 22 -39.75 -67.42 72.47
C ILE A 22 -39.62 -65.93 72.06
N GLY A 23 -39.80 -65.01 73.00
CA GLY A 23 -39.63 -63.57 72.75
C GLY A 23 -38.21 -63.19 72.33
N TYR A 24 -37.19 -63.82 72.93
CA TYR A 24 -35.79 -63.58 72.58
C TYR A 24 -35.45 -64.10 71.17
N LEU A 25 -35.96 -65.28 70.81
CA LEU A 25 -35.67 -65.91 69.52
C LEU A 25 -36.33 -65.17 68.35
N LEU A 26 -37.55 -64.64 68.53
CA LEU A 26 -38.21 -63.76 67.55
C LEU A 26 -37.49 -62.42 67.36
N LYS A 27 -36.96 -61.82 68.43
CA LYS A 27 -36.20 -60.56 68.35
C LYS A 27 -34.87 -60.72 67.60
N SER A 28 -34.20 -61.87 67.72
CA SER A 28 -32.92 -62.15 67.06
C SER A 28 -33.04 -62.30 65.54
N ARG A 29 -34.15 -62.85 65.02
CA ARG A 29 -34.39 -62.95 63.56
C ARG A 29 -34.65 -61.57 62.94
N ASN A 30 -35.27 -60.65 63.67
CA ASN A 30 -35.58 -59.32 63.17
C ASN A 30 -34.34 -58.40 63.04
N GLN A 31 -33.32 -58.61 63.88
CA GLN A 31 -32.08 -57.81 63.81
C GLN A 31 -31.18 -58.17 62.62
N ILE A 32 -31.19 -59.43 62.17
CA ILE A 32 -30.39 -59.87 61.01
C ILE A 32 -31.01 -59.35 59.70
N ALA A 33 -32.34 -59.31 59.60
CA ALA A 33 -33.04 -58.70 58.47
C ALA A 33 -32.78 -57.18 58.38
N ALA A 34 -32.86 -56.47 59.51
CA ALA A 34 -32.61 -55.02 59.56
C ALA A 34 -31.15 -54.63 59.25
N GLY A 35 -30.17 -55.49 59.56
CA GLY A 35 -28.76 -55.25 59.23
C GLY A 35 -28.45 -55.38 57.73
N GLY A 36 -29.12 -56.29 57.03
CA GLY A 36 -28.97 -56.48 55.58
C GLY A 36 -29.52 -55.31 54.76
N GLU A 37 -30.65 -54.74 55.18
CA GLU A 37 -31.27 -53.58 54.51
C GLU A 37 -30.41 -52.30 54.64
N ASN A 38 -29.75 -52.11 55.79
CA ASN A 38 -28.84 -50.98 56.00
C ASN A 38 -27.54 -51.11 55.18
N ALA A 39 -27.01 -52.32 55.01
CA ALA A 39 -25.80 -52.54 54.21
C ALA A 39 -26.06 -52.36 52.71
N LEU A 40 -27.25 -52.73 52.23
CA LEU A 40 -27.67 -52.54 50.84
C LEU A 40 -27.92 -51.07 50.51
N SER A 41 -28.59 -50.33 51.40
CA SER A 41 -28.84 -48.89 51.20
C SER A 41 -27.56 -48.06 51.27
N LEU A 42 -26.60 -48.43 52.13
CA LEU A 42 -25.29 -47.77 52.19
C LEU A 42 -24.47 -48.00 50.91
N ARG A 43 -24.48 -49.21 50.35
CA ARG A 43 -23.82 -49.51 49.07
C ARG A 43 -24.47 -48.73 47.92
N ALA A 44 -25.80 -48.68 47.88
CA ALA A 44 -26.53 -47.90 46.87
C ALA A 44 -26.22 -46.38 46.98
N GLN A 45 -26.08 -45.84 48.19
CA GLN A 45 -25.66 -44.44 48.38
C GLN A 45 -24.22 -44.19 47.92
N LEU A 46 -23.29 -45.10 48.22
CA LEU A 46 -21.91 -44.98 47.76
C LEU A 46 -21.81 -45.05 46.23
N ASP A 47 -22.53 -45.98 45.60
CA ASP A 47 -22.57 -46.10 44.15
C ASP A 47 -23.15 -44.83 43.50
N LEU A 48 -24.21 -44.26 44.06
CA LEU A 48 -24.79 -43.00 43.60
C LEU A 48 -23.80 -41.84 43.70
N VAL A 49 -23.10 -41.70 44.84
CA VAL A 49 -22.09 -40.66 45.05
C VAL A 49 -20.92 -40.83 44.08
N GLN A 50 -20.46 -42.08 43.88
CA GLN A 50 -19.38 -42.39 42.95
C GLN A 50 -19.78 -42.05 41.50
N GLN A 51 -21.03 -42.35 41.13
CA GLN A 51 -21.58 -42.03 39.82
C GLN A 51 -21.67 -40.50 39.62
N GLN A 52 -22.15 -39.77 40.63
CA GLN A 52 -22.16 -38.30 40.62
C GLN A 52 -20.75 -37.72 40.46
N TYR A 53 -19.76 -38.28 41.15
CA TYR A 53 -18.38 -37.81 41.08
C TYR A 53 -17.76 -38.06 39.69
N ASN A 54 -18.07 -39.20 39.08
CA ASN A 54 -17.62 -39.55 37.73
C ASN A 54 -18.28 -38.67 36.66
N ASP A 55 -19.57 -38.38 36.79
CA ASP A 55 -20.29 -37.47 35.88
C ASP A 55 -19.74 -36.04 35.95
N LEU A 56 -19.47 -35.55 37.17
CA LEU A 56 -18.89 -34.22 37.37
C LEU A 56 -17.49 -34.12 36.77
N ARG A 57 -16.66 -35.15 37.01
CA ARG A 57 -15.30 -35.23 36.46
C ARG A 57 -15.30 -35.35 34.93
N GLY A 58 -16.22 -36.16 34.38
CA GLY A 58 -16.44 -36.28 32.94
C GLY A 58 -16.82 -34.94 32.32
N SER A 59 -17.78 -34.24 32.93
CA SER A 59 -18.21 -32.89 32.52
C SER A 59 -17.06 -31.88 32.49
N HIS A 60 -16.26 -31.81 33.56
CA HIS A 60 -15.08 -30.93 33.65
C HIS A 60 -13.97 -31.29 32.65
N GLU A 61 -13.77 -32.58 32.34
CA GLU A 61 -12.83 -32.98 31.29
C GLU A 61 -13.32 -32.59 29.89
N THR A 62 -14.62 -32.73 29.60
CA THR A 62 -15.19 -32.24 28.34
C THR A 62 -15.05 -30.73 28.21
N GLU A 63 -15.33 -29.98 29.27
CA GLU A 63 -15.20 -28.53 29.28
C GLU A 63 -13.75 -28.08 29.03
N ASN A 64 -12.78 -28.71 29.70
CA ASN A 64 -11.36 -28.44 29.48
C ASN A 64 -10.90 -28.81 28.05
N LYS A 65 -11.37 -29.92 27.49
CA LYS A 65 -11.06 -30.32 26.10
C LYS A 65 -11.62 -29.31 25.10
N VAL A 66 -12.82 -28.79 25.34
CA VAL A 66 -13.43 -27.73 24.51
C VAL A 66 -12.63 -26.43 24.61
N LEU A 67 -12.23 -26.02 25.81
CA LEU A 67 -11.38 -24.85 26.01
C LEU A 67 -10.00 -24.99 25.35
N GLN A 68 -9.36 -26.16 25.45
CA GLN A 68 -8.10 -26.44 24.73
C GLN A 68 -8.28 -26.44 23.21
N ALA A 69 -9.41 -26.91 22.70
CA ALA A 69 -9.72 -26.86 21.27
C ALA A 69 -10.00 -25.43 20.77
N LEU A 70 -10.55 -24.56 21.63
CA LEU A 70 -10.86 -23.16 21.32
C LEU A 70 -9.66 -22.21 21.49
N ALA A 71 -8.71 -22.53 22.36
CA ALA A 71 -7.48 -21.75 22.57
C ALA A 71 -6.72 -21.40 21.26
N PRO A 72 -6.47 -22.35 20.34
CA PRO A 72 -5.79 -22.03 19.08
C PRO A 72 -6.63 -21.14 18.14
N VAL A 73 -7.96 -21.11 18.26
CA VAL A 73 -8.82 -20.21 17.48
C VAL A 73 -8.71 -18.78 17.99
N SER A 74 -8.75 -18.58 19.31
CA SER A 74 -8.54 -17.28 19.95
C SER A 74 -7.18 -16.68 19.58
N GLN A 75 -6.13 -17.51 19.63
CA GLN A 75 -4.78 -17.11 19.26
C GLN A 75 -4.71 -16.63 17.79
N ARG A 76 -5.27 -17.43 16.85
CA ARG A 76 -5.30 -17.08 15.42
C ARG A 76 -6.09 -15.80 15.14
N LEU A 77 -7.20 -15.57 15.85
CA LEU A 77 -7.98 -14.33 15.72
C LEU A 77 -7.16 -13.11 16.22
N SER A 78 -6.43 -13.25 17.32
CA SER A 78 -5.54 -12.20 17.80
C SER A 78 -4.40 -11.88 16.82
N ASP A 79 -3.79 -12.92 16.24
CA ASP A 79 -2.74 -12.77 15.25
C ASP A 79 -3.26 -12.14 13.95
N MET A 80 -4.46 -12.53 13.51
CA MET A 80 -5.14 -11.91 12.37
C MET A 80 -5.45 -10.44 12.63
N GLN A 81 -5.96 -10.11 13.83
CA GLN A 81 -6.24 -8.72 14.20
C GLN A 81 -4.98 -7.84 14.20
N ARG A 82 -3.86 -8.35 14.71
CA ARG A 82 -2.55 -7.65 14.62
C ARG A 82 -2.11 -7.47 13.18
N THR A 83 -2.22 -8.52 12.37
CA THR A 83 -1.82 -8.48 10.95
C THR A 83 -2.64 -7.45 10.18
N VAL A 84 -3.95 -7.38 10.43
CA VAL A 84 -4.84 -6.38 9.81
C VAL A 84 -4.47 -4.97 10.25
N GLN A 85 -4.20 -4.74 11.54
CA GLN A 85 -3.76 -3.42 12.02
C GLN A 85 -2.43 -2.98 11.40
N GLU A 86 -1.46 -3.90 11.29
CA GLU A 86 -0.18 -3.62 10.66
C GLU A 86 -0.35 -3.33 9.15
N LEU A 87 -1.16 -4.10 8.44
CA LEU A 87 -1.45 -3.86 7.02
C LEU A 87 -2.16 -2.52 6.80
N GLU A 88 -3.14 -2.16 7.65
CA GLU A 88 -3.81 -0.87 7.56
C GLU A 88 -2.82 0.28 7.81
N LYS A 89 -1.93 0.13 8.80
CA LYS A 89 -0.87 1.13 9.07
C LYS A 89 0.08 1.29 7.87
N GLN A 90 0.58 0.17 7.33
CA GLN A 90 1.44 0.19 6.13
C GLN A 90 0.72 0.79 4.93
N ARG A 91 -0.57 0.50 4.74
CA ARG A 91 -1.38 1.11 3.68
C ARG A 91 -1.49 2.62 3.86
N HIS A 92 -1.69 3.11 5.07
CA HIS A 92 -1.73 4.57 5.35
C HIS A 92 -0.38 5.23 5.06
N GLU A 93 0.73 4.60 5.46
CA GLU A 93 2.08 5.09 5.16
C GLU A 93 2.35 5.13 3.66
N GLN A 94 2.01 4.07 2.92
CA GLN A 94 2.14 4.01 1.47
C GLN A 94 1.28 5.06 0.76
N HIS A 95 0.02 5.23 1.16
CA HIS A 95 -0.85 6.29 0.62
C HIS A 95 -0.30 7.68 0.92
N GLY A 96 0.30 7.89 2.09
CA GLY A 96 0.99 9.13 2.46
C GLY A 96 2.19 9.41 1.55
N GLN A 97 3.03 8.41 1.31
CA GLN A 97 4.18 8.51 0.40
C GLN A 97 3.75 8.83 -1.04
N ILE A 98 2.73 8.16 -1.56
CA ILE A 98 2.19 8.43 -2.89
C ILE A 98 1.63 9.86 -2.96
N SER A 99 0.89 10.29 -1.94
CA SER A 99 0.35 11.66 -1.88
C SER A 99 1.47 12.72 -1.89
N GLN A 100 2.57 12.45 -1.18
CA GLN A 100 3.73 13.33 -1.15
C GLN A 100 4.48 13.35 -2.49
N GLN A 101 4.67 12.19 -3.13
CA GLN A 101 5.25 12.10 -4.46
C GLN A 101 4.40 12.82 -5.50
N LEU A 102 3.08 12.68 -5.44
CA LEU A 102 2.15 13.37 -6.32
C LEU A 102 2.25 14.90 -6.14
N ARG A 103 2.32 15.39 -4.90
CA ARG A 103 2.53 16.83 -4.64
C ARG A 103 3.86 17.32 -5.21
N ALA A 104 4.95 16.58 -4.97
CA ALA A 104 6.26 16.93 -5.51
C ALA A 104 6.27 16.93 -7.05
N ALA A 105 5.54 16.02 -7.68
CA ALA A 105 5.38 15.99 -9.13
C ALA A 105 4.59 17.21 -9.64
N VAL A 106 3.49 17.58 -8.98
CA VAL A 106 2.70 18.79 -9.31
C VAL A 106 3.55 20.05 -9.16
N ASP A 107 4.32 20.17 -8.08
CA ASP A 107 5.20 21.33 -7.86
C ASP A 107 6.30 21.41 -8.93
N SER A 108 6.86 20.26 -9.31
CA SER A 108 7.86 20.18 -10.39
C SER A 108 7.28 20.55 -11.75
N ASP A 109 6.05 20.11 -12.04
CA ASP A 109 5.35 20.43 -13.28
C ASP A 109 5.06 21.93 -13.38
N GLU A 110 4.64 22.56 -12.29
CA GLU A 110 4.42 24.02 -12.27
C GLU A 110 5.72 24.81 -12.45
N LEU A 111 6.82 24.37 -11.83
CA LEU A 111 8.14 24.97 -12.05
C LEU A 111 8.59 24.82 -13.51
N LEU A 112 8.39 23.63 -14.09
CA LEU A 112 8.72 23.35 -15.48
C LEU A 112 7.90 24.23 -16.43
N ARG A 113 6.60 24.36 -16.17
CA ARG A 113 5.68 25.23 -16.91
C ARG A 113 6.14 26.68 -16.86
N GLY A 114 6.43 27.20 -15.66
CA GLY A 114 6.94 28.57 -15.49
C GLY A 114 8.26 28.82 -16.22
N THR A 115 9.20 27.89 -16.14
CA THR A 115 10.50 27.98 -16.84
C THR A 115 10.31 27.94 -18.36
N THR A 116 9.39 27.11 -18.84
CA THR A 116 9.05 27.00 -20.27
C THR A 116 8.39 28.28 -20.79
N GLU A 117 7.49 28.88 -20.02
CA GLU A 117 6.87 30.17 -20.33
C GLU A 117 7.90 31.31 -20.38
N GLN A 118 8.84 31.33 -19.42
CA GLN A 118 9.95 32.28 -19.42
C GLN A 118 10.86 32.11 -20.64
N LEU A 119 11.22 30.86 -20.99
CA LEU A 119 12.00 30.56 -22.18
C LEU A 119 11.25 30.96 -23.46
N ALA A 120 9.96 30.63 -23.58
CA ALA A 120 9.15 31.02 -24.73
C ALA A 120 9.03 32.55 -24.84
N SER A 121 8.93 33.25 -23.71
CA SER A 121 8.94 34.72 -23.67
C SER A 121 10.29 35.29 -24.10
N ALA A 122 11.39 34.74 -23.60
CA ALA A 122 12.74 35.10 -24.00
C ALA A 122 12.96 34.88 -25.49
N LEU A 123 12.51 33.76 -26.04
CA LEU A 123 12.57 33.46 -27.47
C LEU A 123 11.61 34.31 -28.32
N ARG A 124 10.68 35.09 -27.75
CA ARG A 124 9.93 36.12 -28.50
C ARG A 124 10.72 37.41 -28.70
N SER A 125 11.67 37.72 -27.81
CA SER A 125 12.58 38.86 -27.97
C SER A 125 13.53 38.63 -29.15
N ASN A 126 13.67 39.62 -30.03
CA ASN A 126 14.57 39.51 -31.19
C ASN A 126 16.04 39.39 -30.76
N ASN A 127 16.45 40.14 -29.72
CA ASN A 127 17.83 40.14 -29.22
C ASN A 127 18.20 38.79 -28.58
N VAL A 128 17.34 38.27 -27.69
CA VAL A 128 17.61 37.00 -26.99
C VAL A 128 17.55 35.81 -27.95
N ARG A 129 16.65 35.83 -28.93
CA ARG A 129 16.60 34.83 -30.00
C ARG A 129 17.86 34.81 -30.84
N GLY A 130 18.43 35.99 -31.15
CA GLY A 130 19.71 36.10 -31.86
C GLY A 130 20.82 35.40 -31.09
N VAL A 131 20.99 35.73 -29.80
CA VAL A 131 21.99 35.10 -28.93
C VAL A 131 21.77 33.59 -28.81
N TRP A 132 20.52 33.12 -28.67
CA TRP A 132 20.22 31.69 -28.63
C TRP A 132 20.56 30.99 -29.96
N GLY A 133 20.27 31.65 -31.09
CA GLY A 133 20.65 31.18 -32.42
C GLY A 133 22.17 31.03 -32.57
N GLU A 134 22.95 32.01 -32.10
CA GLU A 134 24.42 31.96 -32.10
C GLU A 134 24.95 30.80 -31.24
N VAL A 135 24.40 30.61 -30.03
CA VAL A 135 24.78 29.50 -29.14
C VAL A 135 24.45 28.15 -29.77
N GLN A 136 23.26 28.03 -30.38
CA GLN A 136 22.87 26.79 -31.03
C GLN A 136 23.73 26.51 -32.27
N LEU A 137 24.08 27.54 -33.04
CA LEU A 137 24.99 27.44 -34.18
C LEU A 137 26.36 26.91 -33.74
N ARG A 138 26.94 27.50 -32.67
CA ARG A 138 28.20 27.02 -32.06
C ARG A 138 28.10 25.54 -31.68
N ARG A 139 27.05 25.16 -30.95
CA ARG A 139 26.86 23.76 -30.51
C ARG A 139 26.77 22.78 -31.68
N VAL A 140 26.13 23.17 -32.78
CA VAL A 140 26.00 22.31 -33.97
C VAL A 140 27.35 22.09 -34.64
N VAL A 141 28.19 23.12 -34.79
CA VAL A 141 29.52 22.95 -35.39
C VAL A 141 30.49 22.21 -34.47
N GLU A 142 30.43 22.46 -33.16
CA GLU A 142 31.19 21.70 -32.17
C GLU A 142 30.81 20.21 -32.20
N ALA A 143 29.51 19.90 -32.29
CA ALA A 143 29.02 18.53 -32.41
C ALA A 143 29.44 17.86 -33.74
N ALA A 144 29.64 18.65 -34.80
CA ALA A 144 30.20 18.18 -36.07
C ALA A 144 31.73 17.97 -36.02
N GLY A 145 32.37 18.27 -34.87
CA GLY A 145 33.80 18.06 -34.64
C GLY A 145 34.68 19.27 -34.95
N LEU A 146 34.09 20.44 -35.21
CA LEU A 146 34.86 21.68 -35.43
C LEU A 146 35.27 22.29 -34.08
N ILE A 147 36.48 22.85 -34.03
CA ILE A 147 37.05 23.47 -32.83
C ILE A 147 36.98 25.00 -32.95
N GLU A 148 36.42 25.67 -31.94
CA GLU A 148 36.36 27.14 -31.88
C GLU A 148 37.78 27.73 -31.92
N ARG A 149 37.98 28.81 -32.70
CA ARG A 149 39.26 29.50 -32.97
C ARG A 149 40.28 28.72 -33.79
N VAL A 150 39.91 27.54 -34.30
CA VAL A 150 40.74 26.77 -35.24
C VAL A 150 39.96 26.57 -36.53
N ASP A 151 38.82 25.91 -36.43
CA ASP A 151 37.97 25.59 -37.57
C ASP A 151 36.87 26.64 -37.77
N PHE A 152 36.50 27.40 -36.74
CA PHE A 152 35.53 28.48 -36.86
C PHE A 152 35.70 29.58 -35.80
N ASP A 153 35.22 30.78 -36.12
CA ASP A 153 35.11 31.92 -35.22
C ASP A 153 33.67 32.45 -35.16
N VAL A 154 33.23 32.88 -33.97
CA VAL A 154 31.91 33.50 -33.75
C VAL A 154 32.06 35.04 -33.74
N GLN A 155 31.16 35.76 -34.41
CA GLN A 155 31.15 37.23 -34.53
C GLN A 155 32.40 37.89 -35.15
N SER A 156 33.15 37.23 -36.03
CA SER A 156 34.27 37.89 -36.72
C SER A 156 33.76 38.85 -37.81
N GLN A 157 34.19 40.11 -37.74
CA GLN A 157 34.01 41.04 -38.87
C GLN A 157 34.90 40.53 -40.02
N ILE A 158 34.29 40.21 -41.16
CA ILE A 158 35.03 39.88 -42.36
C ILE A 158 35.10 41.11 -43.26
N SER A 159 36.31 41.46 -43.68
CA SER A 159 36.53 42.33 -44.84
C SER A 159 36.70 41.42 -46.06
N SER A 160 35.81 41.56 -47.05
CA SER A 160 35.91 40.88 -48.35
C SER A 160 35.88 41.92 -49.48
N ASP A 161 36.23 41.53 -50.70
CA ASP A 161 36.10 42.38 -51.90
C ASP A 161 34.68 42.92 -52.14
N ALA A 162 33.65 42.28 -51.54
CA ALA A 162 32.25 42.70 -51.61
C ALA A 162 31.83 43.66 -50.47
N GLY A 163 32.75 44.03 -49.58
CA GLY A 163 32.52 44.93 -48.43
C GLY A 163 32.76 44.29 -47.06
N VAL A 164 32.50 45.06 -46.02
CA VAL A 164 32.58 44.63 -44.61
C VAL A 164 31.23 44.08 -44.17
N GLY A 165 31.20 42.80 -43.79
CA GLY A 165 30.03 42.13 -43.23
C GLY A 165 30.34 41.56 -41.85
N LYS A 166 29.34 41.54 -40.96
CA LYS A 166 29.43 40.86 -39.67
C LYS A 166 28.53 39.63 -39.70
N PRO A 167 29.00 38.48 -40.24
CA PRO A 167 28.27 37.22 -40.14
C PRO A 167 28.23 36.70 -38.70
N ASP A 168 27.27 35.83 -38.40
CA ASP A 168 27.12 35.22 -37.07
C ASP A 168 28.30 34.27 -36.76
N MET A 169 28.79 33.55 -37.77
CA MET A 169 29.94 32.65 -37.66
C MET A 169 30.74 32.59 -38.96
N VAL A 170 32.04 32.28 -38.85
CA VAL A 170 32.93 32.06 -39.99
C VAL A 170 33.63 30.73 -39.81
N VAL A 171 33.52 29.86 -40.81
CA VAL A 171 34.19 28.56 -40.83
C VAL A 171 35.42 28.64 -41.73
N HIS A 172 36.57 28.24 -41.20
CA HIS A 172 37.83 28.18 -41.91
C HIS A 172 37.97 26.85 -42.65
N LEU A 173 38.34 26.94 -43.92
CA LEU A 173 38.58 25.79 -44.77
C LEU A 173 40.08 25.66 -45.10
N PRO A 174 40.54 24.44 -45.41
CA PRO A 174 41.88 24.22 -45.93
C PRO A 174 42.18 25.10 -47.15
N GLY A 175 43.40 25.63 -47.23
CA GLY A 175 43.82 26.53 -48.30
C GLY A 175 43.44 28.00 -48.09
N GLY A 176 43.15 28.41 -46.85
CA GLY A 176 42.93 29.82 -46.48
C GLY A 176 41.57 30.38 -46.94
N LYS A 177 40.62 29.51 -47.26
CA LYS A 177 39.26 29.91 -47.66
C LYS A 177 38.37 30.01 -46.43
N ASN A 178 37.40 30.92 -46.47
CA ASN A 178 36.47 31.15 -45.36
C ASN A 178 35.02 31.05 -45.87
N ILE A 179 34.15 30.40 -45.10
CA ILE A 179 32.70 30.38 -45.32
C ILE A 179 32.04 31.23 -44.24
N ALA A 180 31.31 32.28 -44.63
CA ALA A 180 30.46 33.04 -43.74
C ALA A 180 29.10 32.34 -43.55
N VAL A 181 28.65 32.20 -42.31
CA VAL A 181 27.37 31.57 -41.93
C VAL A 181 26.52 32.58 -41.16
N ASP A 182 25.29 32.79 -41.61
CA ASP A 182 24.25 33.63 -40.99
C ASP A 182 23.10 32.73 -40.54
N ALA A 183 22.75 32.75 -39.26
CA ALA A 183 21.71 31.90 -38.69
C ALA A 183 20.48 32.73 -38.32
N LYS A 184 19.53 32.83 -39.27
CA LYS A 184 18.26 33.50 -39.01
C LYS A 184 17.14 32.51 -38.67
N VAL A 185 16.47 32.73 -37.54
CA VAL A 185 15.39 31.84 -37.06
C VAL A 185 14.04 32.56 -37.04
N PRO A 186 13.20 32.44 -38.09
CA PRO A 186 11.86 33.05 -38.13
C PRO A 186 10.87 32.25 -37.25
N PHE A 187 10.96 32.45 -35.93
CA PHE A 187 10.35 31.55 -34.94
C PHE A 187 9.07 32.09 -34.26
N ASN A 188 8.70 33.36 -34.49
CA ASN A 188 7.53 33.99 -33.85
C ASN A 188 6.20 33.28 -34.13
N ALA A 189 5.89 33.05 -35.40
CA ALA A 189 4.62 32.43 -35.79
C ALA A 189 4.50 30.98 -35.26
N TYR A 190 5.62 30.26 -35.14
CA TYR A 190 5.65 28.94 -34.54
C TYR A 190 5.40 28.98 -33.04
N LEU A 191 6.05 29.90 -32.32
CA LEU A 191 5.83 30.09 -30.88
C LEU A 191 4.36 30.40 -30.56
N GLU A 192 3.75 31.31 -31.32
CA GLU A 192 2.31 31.61 -31.17
C GLU A 192 1.44 30.39 -31.48
N ALA A 193 1.78 29.60 -32.51
CA ALA A 193 1.05 28.37 -32.82
C ALA A 193 1.20 27.31 -31.72
N SER A 194 2.36 27.22 -31.06
CA SER A 194 2.62 26.24 -30.00
C SER A 194 1.89 26.55 -28.69
N GLN A 195 1.46 27.79 -28.48
CA GLN A 195 0.63 28.18 -27.34
C GLN A 195 -0.82 27.75 -27.51
N ILE A 196 -1.24 27.42 -28.73
CA ILE A 196 -2.60 26.93 -29.00
C ILE A 196 -2.59 25.40 -28.86
N PRO A 197 -3.42 24.83 -27.96
CA PRO A 197 -3.50 23.39 -27.77
C PRO A 197 -3.83 22.65 -29.08
N PHE A 198 -3.29 21.45 -29.25
CA PHE A 198 -3.64 20.57 -30.38
C PHE A 198 -5.11 20.14 -30.37
N THR A 199 -5.75 20.16 -29.19
CA THR A 199 -7.17 19.83 -29.00
C THR A 199 -8.10 21.02 -29.22
N ALA A 200 -7.56 22.21 -29.51
CA ALA A 200 -8.37 23.38 -29.82
C ALA A 200 -9.25 23.10 -31.04
N THR A 201 -10.48 23.63 -31.03
CA THR A 201 -11.45 23.48 -32.12
C THR A 201 -11.96 24.85 -32.57
N GLY A 202 -12.61 24.91 -33.73
CA GLY A 202 -13.16 26.16 -34.27
C GLY A 202 -12.10 27.20 -34.64
N GLU A 203 -12.31 28.45 -34.19
CA GLU A 203 -11.45 29.59 -34.55
C GLU A 203 -10.00 29.44 -34.09
N GLU A 204 -9.78 28.85 -32.92
CA GLU A 204 -8.42 28.64 -32.38
C GLU A 204 -7.64 27.62 -33.21
N ALA A 205 -8.29 26.55 -33.65
CA ALA A 205 -7.69 25.55 -34.55
C ALA A 205 -7.30 26.19 -35.90
N ALA A 206 -8.19 26.99 -36.47
CA ALA A 206 -7.96 27.70 -37.73
C ALA A 206 -6.83 28.74 -37.59
N ARG A 207 -6.77 29.46 -36.46
CA ARG A 207 -5.69 30.39 -36.14
C ARG A 207 -4.34 29.68 -36.04
N ARG A 208 -4.29 28.53 -35.36
CA ARG A 208 -3.08 27.69 -35.27
C ARG A 208 -2.58 27.25 -36.64
N GLU A 209 -3.46 26.77 -37.51
CA GLU A 209 -3.09 26.38 -38.87
C GLU A 209 -2.53 27.57 -39.67
N THR A 210 -3.16 28.74 -39.55
CA THR A 210 -2.69 29.97 -40.21
C THR A 210 -1.30 30.38 -39.75
N LEU A 211 -1.05 30.32 -38.44
CA LEU A 211 0.26 30.62 -37.85
C LEU A 211 1.34 29.64 -38.33
N LEU A 212 1.03 28.34 -38.43
CA LEU A 212 1.94 27.35 -38.99
C LEU A 212 2.25 27.61 -40.47
N LYS A 213 1.24 27.95 -41.29
CA LYS A 213 1.44 28.36 -42.69
C LYS A 213 2.32 29.59 -42.80
N LYS A 214 2.13 30.58 -41.91
CA LYS A 214 2.97 31.79 -41.84
C LYS A 214 4.41 31.45 -41.48
N HIS A 215 4.64 30.53 -40.55
CA HIS A 215 5.99 30.05 -40.23
C HIS A 215 6.67 29.40 -41.44
N VAL A 216 5.99 28.47 -42.13
CA VAL A 216 6.50 27.82 -43.34
C VAL A 216 6.82 28.84 -44.43
N SER A 217 5.94 29.82 -44.65
CA SER A 217 6.16 30.90 -45.62
C SER A 217 7.38 31.75 -45.27
N ALA A 218 7.56 32.10 -44.00
CA ALA A 218 8.72 32.88 -43.54
C ALA A 218 10.04 32.10 -43.71
N VAL A 219 10.04 30.79 -43.44
CA VAL A 219 11.21 29.93 -43.66
C VAL A 219 11.53 29.86 -45.16
N ARG A 220 10.54 29.60 -46.03
CA ARG A 220 10.74 29.56 -47.48
C ARG A 220 11.25 30.88 -48.04
N ALA A 221 10.65 32.00 -47.64
CA ALA A 221 11.07 33.32 -48.08
C ALA A 221 12.53 33.61 -47.67
N HIS A 222 12.97 33.11 -46.50
CA HIS A 222 14.35 33.25 -46.08
C HIS A 222 15.31 32.40 -46.93
N ILE A 223 14.94 31.14 -47.23
CA ILE A 223 15.69 30.27 -48.13
C ILE A 223 15.82 30.92 -49.52
N ASP A 224 14.72 31.43 -50.08
CA ASP A 224 14.71 32.09 -51.38
C ASP A 224 15.58 33.35 -51.39
N ALA A 225 15.58 34.12 -50.29
CA ALA A 225 16.44 35.30 -50.14
C ALA A 225 17.93 34.94 -50.08
N LEU A 226 18.29 33.83 -49.41
CA LEU A 226 19.65 33.30 -49.40
C LEU A 226 20.07 32.82 -50.78
N GLY A 227 19.20 32.07 -51.47
CA GLY A 227 19.49 31.54 -52.82
C GLY A 227 19.67 32.62 -53.89
N LYS A 228 19.05 33.79 -53.74
CA LYS A 228 19.25 34.95 -54.64
C LYS A 228 20.54 35.73 -54.38
N LYS A 229 21.17 35.53 -53.22
CA LYS A 229 22.38 36.26 -52.80
C LYS A 229 23.67 35.50 -53.08
N SER A 230 23.58 34.29 -53.64
CA SER A 230 24.68 33.42 -54.03
C SER A 230 24.97 33.47 -55.52
#